data_AF-A0A558ABQ9-F1
#
_entry.id   AF-A0A558ABQ9-F1
#
_cell.length_a   1.000
_cell.length_b   1.000
_cell.length_c   1.000
_cell.angle_alpha   90.00
_cell.angle_beta   90.00
_cell.angle_gamma   90.00
#
_symmetry.space_group_name_H-M   'P 1'
#
loop_
_entity.id
_entity.type
_entity.pdbx_description
1 polymer ?
#
loop_
_entity_poly.entity_id
_entity_poly.type
_entity_poly.pdbx_seq_one_letter_code
_entity_poly.pdbx_strand_id
1 'polypeptide(L)'
;MLSNDLEHFYGARWVAEQRILREFYAVVDGSNTGLLKPDPHAFLLAAHQLGVAVTDPVFLGGQVWNTDAAAALGAAAIWVDITPPPLAAPWD
;
A
#
# COMPACT_ATOMS: atom_id res chain seq x y z
N MET A 1 -1.02 1.22 6.52
CA MET A 1 -0.28 0.67 5.38
C MET A 1 -0.96 -0.59 4.88
N LEU A 2 -1.08 -0.77 3.56
CA LEU A 2 -1.60 -1.98 2.92
C LEU A 2 -0.51 -2.59 2.04
N SER A 3 -0.04 -3.79 2.38
CA SER A 3 0.99 -4.55 1.66
C SER A 3 0.46 -5.91 1.26
N ASN A 4 1.02 -6.51 0.21
CA ASN A 4 0.64 -7.87 -0.21
C ASN A 4 1.44 -8.95 0.55
N ASP A 5 2.69 -8.66 0.88
CA ASP A 5 3.70 -9.69 1.11
C ASP A 5 4.82 -9.24 2.06
N LEU A 6 4.53 -8.34 3.01
CA LEU A 6 5.56 -7.75 3.86
C LEU A 6 6.23 -8.83 4.75
N GLU A 7 5.45 -9.60 5.50
CA GLU A 7 5.97 -10.70 6.31
C GLU A 7 6.44 -11.88 5.46
N HIS A 8 5.84 -12.10 4.29
CA HIS A 8 6.31 -13.13 3.37
C HIS A 8 7.75 -12.84 2.87
N PHE A 9 8.07 -11.59 2.55
CA PHE A 9 9.40 -11.20 2.08
C PHE A 9 10.44 -11.07 3.21
N TYR A 10 10.08 -10.42 4.32
CA TYR A 10 11.05 -10.04 5.35
C TYR A 10 11.01 -10.90 6.61
N GLY A 11 9.92 -11.66 6.81
CA GLY A 11 9.68 -12.47 7.99
C GLY A 11 9.10 -11.69 9.18
N ALA A 12 8.22 -12.34 9.94
CA ALA A 12 7.49 -11.77 11.07
C ALA A 12 8.41 -11.07 12.11
N ARG A 13 9.58 -11.66 12.41
CA ARG A 13 10.53 -11.08 13.37
C ARG A 13 11.06 -9.73 12.90
N TRP A 14 11.47 -9.63 11.63
CA TRP A 14 11.98 -8.39 11.07
C TRP A 14 10.89 -7.33 11.04
N VAL A 15 9.69 -7.68 10.60
CA VAL A 15 8.53 -6.77 10.55
C VAL A 15 8.21 -6.21 11.94
N ALA A 16 8.15 -7.04 12.97
CA ALA A 16 7.88 -6.61 14.36
C ALA A 16 8.93 -5.62 14.93
N GLU A 17 10.17 -5.68 14.43
CA GLU A 17 11.27 -4.82 14.84
C GLU A 17 11.29 -3.47 14.13
N GLN A 18 10.56 -3.30 13.02
CA GLN A 18 10.56 -2.05 12.25
C GLN A 18 9.81 -0.93 12.97
N ARG A 19 10.55 0.10 13.40
CA ARG A 19 9.97 1.25 14.10
C ARG A 19 8.98 2.03 13.22
N ILE A 20 9.28 2.21 11.94
CA ILE A 20 8.43 2.94 10.99
C ILE A 20 7.03 2.32 10.84
N LEU A 21 6.91 1.00 11.00
CA LEU A 21 5.60 0.33 10.90
C LEU A 21 4.67 0.69 12.04
N ARG A 22 5.22 1.14 13.19
CA ARG A 22 4.45 1.58 14.36
C ARG A 22 3.85 2.98 14.18
N GLU A 23 4.29 3.73 13.17
CA GLU A 23 3.74 5.05 12.84
C GLU A 23 2.40 4.94 12.06
N PHE A 24 2.10 3.75 11.51
CA PHE A 24 0.82 3.52 10.85
C PHE A 24 -0.23 3.10 11.88
N TYR A 25 -1.41 3.72 11.79
CA TYR A 25 -2.58 3.33 12.58
C TYR A 25 -2.91 1.83 12.43
N ALA A 26 -2.77 1.31 11.22
CA ALA A 26 -3.00 -0.10 10.89
C ALA A 26 -2.01 -0.57 9.84
N VAL A 27 -1.57 -1.83 9.93
CA VAL A 27 -0.80 -2.53 8.89
C VAL A 27 -1.61 -3.74 8.45
N VAL A 28 -2.11 -3.71 7.22
CA VAL A 28 -2.79 -4.83 6.57
C VAL A 28 -1.79 -5.50 5.65
N ASP A 29 -1.47 -6.75 5.96
CA ASP A 29 -0.52 -7.55 5.18
C ASP A 29 -1.22 -8.75 4.56
N GLY A 30 -1.19 -8.81 3.23
CA GLY A 30 -1.85 -9.86 2.44
C GLY A 30 -1.33 -11.26 2.74
N SER A 31 -0.08 -11.40 3.17
CA SER A 31 0.46 -12.70 3.60
C SER A 31 -0.16 -13.22 4.90
N ASN A 32 -0.75 -12.33 5.70
CA ASN A 32 -1.44 -12.69 6.94
C ASN A 32 -2.96 -12.80 6.75
N THR A 33 -3.54 -11.98 5.87
CA THR A 33 -4.99 -11.93 5.66
C THR A 33 -5.47 -12.83 4.52
N GLY A 34 -4.60 -13.21 3.59
CA GLY A 34 -4.95 -13.89 2.34
C GLY A 34 -5.59 -12.97 1.29
N LEU A 35 -5.73 -11.66 1.57
CA LEU A 35 -6.30 -10.68 0.66
C LEU A 35 -5.19 -9.82 0.06
N LEU A 36 -4.95 -9.98 -1.23
CA LEU A 36 -3.86 -9.33 -1.95
C LEU A 36 -4.43 -8.26 -2.88
N LYS A 37 -3.88 -7.05 -2.87
CA LYS A 37 -4.14 -6.09 -3.95
C LYS A 37 -3.74 -6.74 -5.30
N PRO A 38 -4.49 -6.54 -6.39
CA PRO A 38 -5.58 -5.57 -6.55
C PRO A 38 -6.99 -6.06 -6.15
N ASP A 39 -7.14 -7.13 -5.38
CA ASP A 39 -8.45 -7.57 -4.89
C ASP A 39 -9.15 -6.44 -4.09
N PRO A 40 -10.38 -6.04 -4.44
CA PRO A 40 -11.10 -4.97 -3.75
C PRO A 40 -11.27 -5.21 -2.25
N HIS A 41 -11.37 -6.47 -1.82
CA HIS A 41 -11.51 -6.82 -0.41
C HIS A 41 -10.29 -6.42 0.42
N ALA A 42 -9.09 -6.35 -0.17
CA ALA A 42 -7.89 -5.87 0.53
C ALA A 42 -8.00 -4.37 0.90
N PHE A 43 -8.54 -3.55 -0.01
CA PHE A 43 -8.76 -2.12 0.22
C PHE A 43 -9.89 -1.87 1.22
N LEU A 44 -10.99 -2.62 1.09
CA LEU A 44 -12.11 -2.55 2.03
C LEU A 44 -11.69 -2.94 3.45
N LEU A 45 -10.85 -3.97 3.60
CA LEU A 45 -10.29 -4.34 4.89
C LEU A 45 -9.41 -3.24 5.48
N ALA A 46 -8.56 -2.61 4.67
CA ALA A 46 -7.73 -1.49 5.12
C ALA A 46 -8.57 -0.29 5.57
N ALA A 47 -9.60 0.09 4.82
CA ALA A 47 -10.52 1.17 5.20
C ALA A 47 -11.30 0.83 6.48
N HIS A 48 -11.78 -0.41 6.60
CA HIS A 48 -12.43 -0.90 7.81
C HIS A 48 -11.51 -0.82 9.04
N GLN A 49 -10.24 -1.24 8.91
CA GLN A 49 -9.28 -1.12 10.01
C GLN A 49 -9.01 0.34 10.38
N LEU A 50 -8.99 1.26 9.42
CA LEU A 50 -8.87 2.70 9.68
C LEU A 50 -10.15 3.33 10.27
N GLY A 51 -11.29 2.63 10.24
CA GLY A 51 -12.57 3.15 10.71
C GLY A 51 -13.20 4.20 9.79
N VAL A 52 -12.88 4.18 8.49
CA VAL A 52 -13.34 5.16 7.50
C VAL A 52 -13.99 4.48 6.29
N ALA A 53 -14.75 5.23 5.49
CA ALA A 53 -15.21 4.71 4.20
C ALA A 53 -14.02 4.58 3.24
N VAL A 54 -14.06 3.63 2.30
CA VAL A 54 -12.98 3.43 1.32
C VAL A 54 -12.79 4.64 0.39
N THR A 55 -13.79 5.51 0.30
CA THR A 55 -13.79 6.76 -0.48
C THR A 55 -13.13 7.94 0.23
N ASP A 56 -12.96 7.88 1.56
CA ASP A 56 -12.41 8.98 2.36
C ASP A 56 -10.87 9.10 2.26
N PRO A 57 -10.08 8.01 2.28
CA PRO A 57 -8.63 8.10 2.20
C PRO A 57 -8.14 8.28 0.76
N VAL A 58 -6.90 8.77 0.65
CA VAL A 58 -6.12 8.73 -0.60
C VAL A 58 -5.27 7.45 -0.60
N PHE A 59 -5.43 6.62 -1.63
CA PHE A 59 -4.53 5.51 -1.89
C PHE A 59 -3.27 6.01 -2.62
N LEU A 60 -2.09 5.72 -2.08
CA LEU A 60 -0.80 6.03 -2.68
C LEU A 60 -0.06 4.72 -2.98
N GLY A 61 0.36 4.48 -4.21
CA GLY A 61 1.01 3.21 -4.58
C GLY A 61 1.93 3.30 -5.80
N GLY A 62 2.95 2.44 -5.83
CA GLY A 62 3.91 2.37 -6.94
C GLY A 62 3.47 1.54 -8.15
N GLN A 63 2.44 0.71 -7.99
CA GLN A 63 1.91 -0.15 -9.04
C GLN A 63 0.59 0.43 -9.57
N VAL A 64 0.54 0.70 -10.88
CA VAL A 64 -0.62 1.33 -11.53
C VAL A 64 -1.91 0.51 -11.32
N TRP A 65 -1.87 -0.82 -11.47
CA TRP A 65 -3.05 -1.68 -11.31
C TRP A 65 -3.64 -1.67 -9.89
N ASN A 66 -2.83 -1.44 -8.85
CA ASN A 66 -3.35 -1.27 -7.49
C ASN A 66 -4.04 0.09 -7.32
N THR A 67 -3.52 1.11 -8.00
CA THR A 67 -4.11 2.47 -8.01
C THR A 67 -5.43 2.46 -8.76
N ASP A 68 -5.51 1.76 -9.90
CA ASP A 68 -6.74 1.58 -10.67
C ASP A 68 -7.81 0.84 -9.86
N ALA A 69 -7.42 -0.21 -9.12
CA ALA A 69 -8.34 -0.95 -8.25
C ALA A 69 -8.89 -0.08 -7.10
N ALA A 70 -8.05 0.77 -6.49
CA ALA A 70 -8.52 1.73 -5.49
C ALA A 70 -9.49 2.75 -6.11
N ALA A 71 -9.15 3.29 -7.29
CA ALA A 71 -10.01 4.23 -8.00
C ALA A 71 -11.37 3.63 -8.38
N ALA A 72 -11.40 2.35 -8.76
CA ALA A 72 -12.63 1.63 -9.06
C ALA A 72 -13.57 1.48 -7.84
N LEU A 73 -13.05 1.60 -6.62
CA LEU A 73 -13.83 1.64 -5.37
C LEU A 73 -14.30 3.06 -4.99
N GLY A 74 -13.98 4.07 -5.79
CA GLY A 74 -14.28 5.46 -5.53
C GLY A 74 -13.29 6.17 -4.61
N ALA A 75 -12.15 5.54 -4.29
CA ALA A 75 -11.08 6.19 -3.55
C ALA A 75 -10.34 7.21 -4.44
N ALA A 76 -9.88 8.30 -3.84
CA ALA A 76 -8.83 9.10 -4.47
C ALA A 76 -7.55 8.24 -4.56
N ALA A 77 -6.91 8.19 -5.73
CA ALA A 77 -5.76 7.31 -5.94
C ALA A 77 -4.63 8.05 -6.67
N ILE A 78 -3.42 7.97 -6.13
CA ILE A 78 -2.22 8.59 -6.65
C ILE A 78 -1.22 7.48 -6.96
N TRP A 79 -0.89 7.33 -8.24
CA TRP A 79 0.21 6.49 -8.68
C TRP A 79 1.53 7.25 -8.47
N VAL A 80 2.47 6.62 -7.77
CA VAL A 80 3.84 7.09 -7.64
C VAL A 80 4.68 6.36 -8.67
N ASP A 81 5.16 7.08 -9.68
CA ASP A 81 6.16 6.53 -10.57
C ASP A 81 7.47 6.29 -9.80
N ILE A 82 7.79 5.02 -9.57
CA ILE A 82 9.02 4.60 -8.88
C ILE A 82 10.15 4.29 -9.86
N THR A 83 9.97 4.56 -11.16
CA THR A 83 11.06 4.47 -12.11
C THR A 83 12.11 5.53 -11.76
N PRO A 84 13.41 5.18 -11.81
CA PRO A 84 14.45 6.18 -11.59
C PRO A 84 14.23 7.34 -12.57
N PRO A 85 14.37 8.60 -12.12
CA PRO A 85 14.44 9.69 -13.08
C PRO A 85 15.59 9.39 -14.05
N PRO A 86 15.50 9.83 -15.31
CA PRO A 86 16.63 9.73 -16.21
C PRO A 86 17.86 10.33 -15.51
N LEU A 87 19.02 9.67 -15.62
CA LEU A 87 20.28 10.19 -15.10
C LEU A 87 20.40 11.63 -15.60
N ALA A 88 20.35 12.59 -14.67
CA ALA A 88 20.67 13.96 -15.00
C ALA A 88 22.06 13.95 -15.65
N ALA A 89 22.21 14.59 -16.81
CA ALA A 89 23.54 14.85 -17.32
C ALA A 89 24.31 15.57 -16.21
N PRO A 90 25.60 15.25 -15.96
CA PRO A 90 26.30 15.71 -14.77
C PRO A 90 26.51 17.24 -14.65
N TRP A 91 25.86 18.07 -15.48
CA TRP A 91 26.08 19.52 -15.57
C TRP A 91 24.85 20.31 -16.08
N ASP A 92 23.76 20.35 -15.30
CA ASP A 92 22.78 21.45 -15.35
C ASP A 92 23.16 22.53 -14.31
#